data_AF-A0A1B6EJC3-F1
#
_entry.id   AF-A0A1B6EJC3-F1
#
_cell.length_a   1.000
_cell.length_b   1.000
_cell.length_c   1.000
_cell.angle_alpha   90.00
_cell.angle_beta   90.00
_cell.angle_gamma   90.00
#
_symmetry.space_group_name_H-M   'P 1'
#
loop_
_entity.id
_entity.type
_entity.pdbx_description
1 polymer ?
#
loop_
_entity_poly.entity_id
_entity_poly.type
_entity_poly.pdbx_seq_one_letter_code
_entity_poly.pdbx_strand_id
1 'polypeptide(L)'
;AVRCTGANNLVMIGGLSWANDLSRWEEFVPSDPANNIAAAWHSYDFNACNNKNCWESQIAPIAAKYPVIVGEIGEHGCTHSYIDGLMDWLDSKSISYLGWTWNTWDCSSGPSLISDYSGTPTQFGKGLYDRLCVSDGRDQQPATGLNSGGSISIGSNFNSGGSSLTSETSNSGSVYSPSGNKSDKKQLRG
;
A
#
# COMPACT_ATOMS: atom_id res chain seq x y z
N ALA A 1 21.02 19.38 5.63
CA ALA A 1 19.61 19.64 5.27
C ALA A 1 18.66 18.97 6.26
N VAL A 2 18.26 17.71 6.13
CA VAL A 2 17.38 17.04 7.13
C VAL A 2 18.15 16.35 8.27
N ARG A 3 19.32 15.77 7.97
CA ARG A 3 20.16 15.13 9.00
C ARG A 3 20.70 16.11 10.03
N CYS A 4 21.04 17.33 9.61
CA CYS A 4 21.54 18.39 10.50
C CYS A 4 20.52 18.84 11.57
N THR A 5 19.23 18.54 11.38
CA THR A 5 18.18 18.80 12.37
C THR A 5 17.83 17.57 13.20
N GLY A 6 18.63 16.49 13.13
CA GLY A 6 18.46 15.27 13.91
C GLY A 6 17.50 14.22 13.32
N ALA A 7 17.08 14.35 12.06
CA ALA A 7 16.19 13.36 11.44
C ALA A 7 16.92 12.03 11.21
N ASN A 8 16.34 10.92 11.69
CA ASN A 8 16.86 9.55 11.49
C ASN A 8 15.94 8.66 10.65
N ASN A 9 14.83 9.19 10.13
CA ASN A 9 13.91 8.46 9.25
C ASN A 9 14.58 8.05 7.94
N LEU A 10 14.03 7.03 7.27
CA LEU A 10 14.41 6.67 5.91
C LEU A 10 14.19 7.86 4.96
N VAL A 11 15.16 8.16 4.10
CA VAL A 11 15.04 9.19 3.07
C VAL A 11 14.91 8.53 1.70
N MET A 12 13.77 8.74 1.06
CA MET A 12 13.51 8.26 -0.31
C MET A 12 13.98 9.31 -1.33
N ILE A 13 14.84 8.90 -2.26
CA ILE A 13 15.42 9.80 -3.28
C ILE A 13 15.03 9.29 -4.66
N GLY A 14 14.29 10.09 -5.42
CA GLY A 14 13.91 9.78 -6.81
C GLY A 14 15.01 10.14 -7.80
N GLY A 15 14.97 9.48 -8.97
CA GLY A 15 15.79 9.86 -10.12
C GLY A 15 15.11 10.89 -11.03
N LEU A 16 15.46 10.84 -12.31
CA LEU A 16 14.91 11.74 -13.34
C LEU A 16 13.59 11.20 -13.89
N SER A 17 13.00 11.96 -14.82
CA SER A 17 11.80 11.55 -15.57
C SER A 17 10.67 11.14 -14.63
N TRP A 18 10.30 12.05 -13.72
CA TRP A 18 9.28 11.81 -12.68
C TRP A 18 9.57 10.54 -11.85
N ALA A 19 10.84 10.37 -11.46
CA ALA A 19 11.36 9.23 -10.70
C ALA A 19 11.30 7.87 -11.41
N ASN A 20 11.05 7.80 -12.72
CA ASN A 20 11.11 6.53 -13.46
C ASN A 20 12.54 6.16 -13.93
N ASP A 21 13.39 7.15 -14.19
CA ASP A 21 14.76 6.92 -14.65
C ASP A 21 15.75 6.92 -13.47
N LEU A 22 16.19 5.71 -13.09
CA LEU A 22 17.22 5.49 -12.07
C LEU A 22 18.58 5.09 -12.65
N SER A 23 18.77 5.15 -13.97
CA SER A 23 19.98 4.64 -14.65
C SER A 23 21.31 5.22 -14.14
N ARG A 24 21.28 6.44 -13.60
CA ARG A 24 22.42 7.14 -12.98
C ARG A 24 22.24 7.43 -11.50
N TRP A 25 21.25 6.81 -10.85
CA TRP A 25 20.94 7.10 -9.45
C TRP A 25 22.12 6.78 -8.52
N GLU A 26 22.80 5.65 -8.72
CA GLU A 26 23.99 5.29 -7.92
C GLU A 26 25.17 6.26 -8.11
N GLU A 27 25.27 6.93 -9.27
CA GLU A 27 26.33 7.91 -9.52
C GLU A 27 26.12 9.19 -8.70
N PHE A 28 24.87 9.54 -8.39
CA PHE A 28 24.50 10.82 -7.79
C PHE A 28 23.86 10.72 -6.41
N VAL A 29 23.63 9.52 -5.88
CA VAL A 29 23.11 9.34 -4.52
C VAL A 29 24.07 10.00 -3.52
N PRO A 30 23.59 10.92 -2.67
CA PRO A 30 24.45 11.61 -1.71
C PRO A 30 24.89 10.66 -0.60
N SER A 31 26.06 10.94 0.00
CA SER A 31 26.44 10.29 1.25
C SER A 31 25.49 10.70 2.37
N ASP A 32 24.88 9.72 3.02
CA ASP A 32 24.06 9.92 4.23
C ASP A 32 24.81 9.40 5.46
N PRO A 33 25.15 10.25 6.44
CA PRO A 33 25.79 9.82 7.69
C PRO A 33 25.00 8.77 8.47
N ALA A 34 23.68 8.70 8.28
CA ALA A 34 22.83 7.69 8.90
C ALA A 34 22.75 6.38 8.10
N ASN A 35 23.33 6.32 6.89
CA ASN A 35 23.21 5.20 5.94
C ASN A 35 21.75 4.73 5.76
N ASN A 36 20.80 5.66 5.71
CA ASN A 36 19.37 5.37 5.73
C ASN A 36 18.65 6.05 4.54
N ILE A 37 19.09 5.69 3.33
CA ILE A 37 18.53 6.10 2.04
C ILE A 37 17.86 4.91 1.35
N ALA A 38 16.73 5.17 0.70
CA ALA A 38 16.11 4.29 -0.30
C ALA A 38 16.00 5.01 -1.65
N ALA A 39 16.05 4.26 -2.74
CA ALA A 39 15.69 4.77 -4.05
C ALA A 39 14.16 4.81 -4.20
N ALA A 40 13.62 5.95 -4.63
CA ALA A 40 12.21 6.10 -4.97
C ALA A 40 12.04 5.86 -6.46
N TRP A 41 11.12 4.97 -6.83
CA TRP A 41 10.81 4.68 -8.23
C TRP A 41 9.32 4.80 -8.49
N HIS A 42 8.93 5.36 -9.64
CA HIS A 42 7.54 5.43 -10.09
C HIS A 42 7.40 4.59 -11.36
N SER A 43 6.37 3.76 -11.43
CA SER A 43 6.24 2.76 -12.48
C SER A 43 4.82 2.71 -13.05
N TYR A 44 4.72 3.09 -14.31
CA TYR A 44 3.49 3.10 -15.08
C TYR A 44 3.71 2.45 -16.46
N ASP A 45 2.62 1.95 -17.05
CA ASP A 45 2.61 1.32 -18.38
C ASP A 45 3.08 2.24 -19.52
N PHE A 46 2.99 3.56 -19.32
CA PHE A 46 3.41 4.59 -20.29
C PHE A 46 4.82 5.14 -20.05
N ASN A 47 5.54 4.66 -19.03
CA ASN A 47 6.89 5.13 -18.76
C ASN A 47 7.94 4.53 -19.71
N ALA A 48 9.11 5.17 -19.78
CA ALA A 48 10.24 4.65 -20.56
C ALA A 48 10.76 3.32 -19.99
N CYS A 49 10.87 3.21 -18.66
CA CYS A 49 11.11 1.94 -17.99
C CYS A 49 9.79 1.33 -17.49
N ASN A 50 9.17 0.51 -18.33
CA ASN A 50 7.87 -0.12 -18.12
C ASN A 50 7.84 -1.63 -18.44
N ASN A 51 8.98 -2.31 -18.46
CA ASN A 51 9.00 -3.75 -18.78
C ASN A 51 10.14 -4.46 -18.07
N LYS A 52 10.04 -5.78 -17.99
CA LYS A 52 11.00 -6.62 -17.26
C LYS A 52 12.45 -6.41 -17.70
N ASN A 53 12.71 -6.17 -18.98
CA ASN A 53 14.08 -5.94 -19.45
C ASN A 53 14.67 -4.66 -18.85
N CYS A 54 13.90 -3.58 -18.77
CA CYS A 54 14.36 -2.35 -18.11
C CYS A 54 14.44 -2.53 -16.59
N TRP A 55 13.50 -3.26 -15.97
CA TRP A 55 13.50 -3.48 -14.52
C TRP A 55 14.75 -4.25 -14.09
N GLU A 56 15.12 -5.31 -14.81
CA GLU A 56 16.34 -6.08 -14.54
C GLU A 56 17.62 -5.31 -14.83
N SER A 57 17.65 -4.44 -15.85
CA SER A 57 18.87 -3.72 -16.23
C SER A 57 19.09 -2.42 -15.44
N GLN A 58 18.03 -1.77 -14.96
CA GLN A 58 18.13 -0.47 -14.28
C GLN A 58 17.79 -0.55 -12.79
N ILE A 59 16.74 -1.30 -12.41
CA ILE A 59 16.20 -1.26 -11.04
C ILE A 59 16.83 -2.37 -10.17
N ALA A 60 16.97 -3.59 -10.69
CA ALA A 60 17.57 -4.71 -9.95
C ALA A 60 19.00 -4.42 -9.43
N PRO A 61 19.91 -3.77 -10.19
CA PRO A 61 21.24 -3.45 -9.68
C PRO A 61 21.22 -2.52 -8.46
N ILE A 62 20.26 -1.59 -8.43
CA ILE A 62 20.06 -0.67 -7.30
C ILE A 62 19.48 -1.44 -6.11
N ALA A 63 18.46 -2.27 -6.34
CA ALA A 63 17.82 -3.09 -5.30
C ALA A 63 18.79 -4.08 -4.61
N ALA A 64 19.88 -4.46 -5.28
CA ALA A 64 20.92 -5.30 -4.70
C ALA A 64 21.80 -4.57 -3.67
N LYS A 65 21.75 -3.23 -3.62
CA LYS A 65 22.64 -2.39 -2.78
C LYS A 65 21.87 -1.45 -1.85
N TYR A 66 20.70 -0.99 -2.29
CA TYR A 66 19.84 -0.04 -1.58
C TYR A 66 18.42 -0.57 -1.53
N PRO A 67 17.66 -0.29 -0.47
CA PRO A 67 16.21 -0.45 -0.51
C PRO A 67 15.64 0.35 -1.68
N VAL A 68 14.77 -0.27 -2.46
CA VAL A 68 13.94 0.41 -3.47
C VAL A 68 12.52 0.42 -2.94
N ILE A 69 11.84 1.55 -3.04
CA ILE A 69 10.41 1.66 -2.75
C ILE A 69 9.74 2.27 -3.97
N VAL A 70 8.78 1.54 -4.53
CA VAL A 70 7.99 2.03 -5.65
C VAL A 70 6.89 2.93 -5.10
N GLY A 71 7.14 4.24 -5.13
CA GLY A 71 6.25 5.25 -4.54
C GLY A 71 4.89 5.33 -5.23
N GLU A 72 4.84 4.92 -6.50
CA GLU A 72 3.63 4.90 -7.31
C GLU A 72 3.68 3.73 -8.29
N ILE A 73 2.66 2.87 -8.25
CA ILE A 73 2.32 1.96 -9.35
C ILE A 73 0.94 2.30 -9.89
N GLY A 74 0.79 2.21 -11.21
CA GLY A 74 -0.49 2.42 -11.87
C GLY A 74 -0.47 2.13 -13.36
N GLU A 75 -1.65 2.13 -13.98
CA GLU A 75 -1.80 1.99 -15.43
C GLU A 75 -3.04 2.75 -15.94
N HIS A 76 -3.13 2.95 -17.25
CA HIS A 76 -4.33 3.54 -17.87
C HIS A 76 -5.49 2.53 -18.01
N GLY A 77 -6.69 3.05 -18.30
CA GLY A 77 -7.80 2.22 -18.79
C GLY A 77 -8.57 1.45 -17.72
N CYS A 78 -8.39 1.77 -16.44
CA CYS A 78 -9.00 1.06 -15.31
C CYS A 78 -8.69 -0.45 -15.27
N THR A 79 -7.62 -0.92 -15.91
CA THR A 79 -7.18 -2.33 -15.86
C THR A 79 -6.11 -2.52 -14.80
N HIS A 80 -5.64 -3.75 -14.59
CA HIS A 80 -4.54 -4.05 -13.67
C HIS A 80 -3.48 -5.00 -14.28
N SER A 81 -3.49 -5.18 -15.60
CA SER A 81 -2.65 -6.18 -16.28
C SER A 81 -1.16 -5.84 -16.26
N TYR A 82 -0.84 -4.56 -16.30
CA TYR A 82 0.54 -4.09 -16.19
C TYR A 82 1.03 -4.25 -14.76
N ILE A 83 0.22 -3.79 -13.79
CA ILE A 83 0.62 -3.87 -12.38
C ILE A 83 0.71 -5.32 -11.88
N ASP A 84 -0.06 -6.26 -12.43
CA ASP A 84 0.06 -7.69 -12.07
C ASP A 84 1.48 -8.21 -12.33
N GLY A 85 1.97 -8.03 -13.57
CA GLY A 85 3.32 -8.47 -13.94
C GLY A 85 4.43 -7.68 -13.24
N LEU A 86 4.19 -6.40 -12.95
CA LEU A 86 5.10 -5.57 -12.18
C LEU A 86 5.18 -6.06 -10.72
N MET A 87 4.05 -6.26 -10.04
CA MET A 87 4.00 -6.73 -8.65
C MET A 87 4.66 -8.11 -8.53
N ASP A 88 4.45 -9.03 -9.46
CA ASP A 88 5.14 -10.33 -9.49
C ASP A 88 6.67 -10.18 -9.47
N TRP A 89 7.17 -9.27 -10.29
CA TRP A 89 8.60 -8.97 -10.33
C TRP A 89 9.07 -8.30 -9.03
N LEU A 90 8.33 -7.31 -8.51
CA LEU A 90 8.68 -6.60 -7.29
C LEU A 90 8.76 -7.52 -6.08
N ASP A 91 7.80 -8.43 -5.91
CA ASP A 91 7.80 -9.38 -4.80
C ASP A 91 8.95 -10.38 -4.91
N SER A 92 9.28 -10.82 -6.13
CA SER A 92 10.45 -11.68 -6.37
C SER A 92 11.78 -11.03 -5.96
N LYS A 93 11.81 -9.69 -5.88
CA LYS A 93 12.96 -8.88 -5.45
C LYS A 93 12.79 -8.30 -4.05
N SER A 94 11.68 -8.59 -3.36
CA SER A 94 11.33 -8.01 -2.05
C SER A 94 11.30 -6.48 -2.06
N ILE A 95 10.77 -5.88 -3.13
CA ILE A 95 10.65 -4.42 -3.29
C ILE A 95 9.22 -4.00 -2.91
N SER A 96 9.10 -3.05 -1.97
CA SER A 96 7.80 -2.51 -1.54
C SER A 96 7.21 -1.56 -2.58
N TYR A 97 5.89 -1.48 -2.65
CA TYR A 97 5.17 -0.61 -3.60
C TYR A 97 3.90 0.00 -3.00
N LEU A 98 3.48 1.13 -3.58
CA LEU A 98 2.24 1.82 -3.23
C LEU A 98 1.39 2.07 -4.48
N GLY A 99 0.10 1.74 -4.41
CA GLY A 99 -0.85 2.03 -5.49
C GLY A 99 -1.18 3.51 -5.58
N TRP A 100 -1.16 4.05 -6.80
CA TRP A 100 -1.68 5.38 -7.09
C TRP A 100 -3.09 5.24 -7.71
N THR A 101 -4.17 5.81 -7.17
CA THR A 101 -4.24 6.61 -5.94
C THR A 101 -5.53 6.38 -5.17
N TRP A 102 -5.52 6.66 -3.86
CA TRP A 102 -6.72 6.66 -3.04
C TRP A 102 -7.55 7.92 -3.29
N ASN A 103 -8.27 7.95 -4.40
CA ASN A 103 -9.16 9.03 -4.82
C ASN A 103 -10.34 8.49 -5.64
N THR A 104 -11.37 9.30 -5.84
CA THR A 104 -12.60 8.98 -6.58
C THR A 104 -12.62 9.65 -7.96
N TRP A 105 -11.45 9.81 -8.59
CA TRP A 105 -11.38 10.33 -9.97
C TRP A 105 -11.78 9.24 -10.97
N ASP A 106 -11.99 9.62 -12.23
CA ASP A 106 -12.16 8.65 -13.30
C ASP A 106 -10.87 7.83 -13.47
N CYS A 107 -10.95 6.53 -13.19
CA CYS A 107 -9.82 5.60 -13.29
C CYS A 107 -9.27 5.46 -14.72
N SER A 108 -10.03 5.88 -15.74
CA SER A 108 -9.64 5.78 -17.15
C SER A 108 -8.65 6.88 -17.52
N SER A 109 -8.82 8.05 -16.90
CA SER A 109 -8.03 9.28 -17.12
C SER A 109 -6.79 9.37 -16.22
N GLY A 110 -6.72 8.55 -15.17
CA GLY A 110 -5.57 8.35 -14.29
C GLY A 110 -5.93 7.34 -13.20
N PRO A 111 -5.02 6.49 -12.71
CA PRO A 111 -5.46 5.36 -11.92
C PRO A 111 -6.03 5.85 -10.57
N SER A 112 -7.24 5.38 -10.26
CA SER A 112 -7.94 5.63 -9.01
C SER A 112 -8.33 4.29 -8.41
N LEU A 113 -7.97 4.06 -7.15
CA LEU A 113 -8.20 2.79 -6.46
C LEU A 113 -9.66 2.61 -6.04
N ILE A 114 -10.41 3.70 -5.83
CA ILE A 114 -11.79 3.68 -5.33
C ILE A 114 -12.72 4.51 -6.23
N SER A 115 -14.00 4.14 -6.30
CA SER A 115 -15.04 4.94 -6.96
C SER A 115 -15.77 5.86 -6.00
N ASP A 116 -15.68 5.61 -4.69
CA ASP A 116 -16.25 6.43 -3.63
C ASP A 116 -15.44 6.29 -2.33
N TYR A 117 -15.58 7.25 -1.41
CA TYR A 117 -14.88 7.24 -0.12
C TYR A 117 -15.43 6.24 0.91
N SER A 118 -16.47 5.45 0.57
CA SER A 118 -16.84 4.27 1.36
C SER A 118 -15.91 3.08 1.08
N GLY A 119 -15.02 3.21 0.08
CA GLY A 119 -13.98 2.24 -0.23
C GLY A 119 -14.34 1.27 -1.35
N THR A 120 -15.40 1.54 -2.13
CA THR A 120 -15.75 0.73 -3.29
C THR A 120 -14.59 0.73 -4.28
N PRO A 121 -13.96 -0.44 -4.59
CA PRO A 121 -12.80 -0.48 -5.46
C PRO A 121 -13.19 -0.25 -6.92
N THR A 122 -12.33 0.43 -7.67
CA THR A 122 -12.36 0.36 -9.14
C THR A 122 -11.83 -0.99 -9.62
N GLN A 123 -11.89 -1.28 -10.93
CA GLN A 123 -11.26 -2.49 -11.47
C GLN A 123 -9.73 -2.49 -11.28
N PHE A 124 -9.08 -1.33 -11.45
CA PHE A 124 -7.67 -1.15 -11.10
C PHE A 124 -7.42 -1.40 -9.60
N GLY A 125 -8.22 -0.78 -8.73
CA GLY A 125 -8.09 -0.95 -7.28
C GLY A 125 -8.32 -2.38 -6.80
N LYS A 126 -9.20 -3.13 -7.47
CA LYS A 126 -9.44 -4.55 -7.20
C LYS A 126 -8.16 -5.38 -7.42
N GLY A 127 -7.42 -5.14 -8.50
CA GLY A 127 -6.17 -5.86 -8.79
C GLY A 127 -5.14 -5.70 -7.67
N LEU A 128 -4.91 -4.46 -7.21
CA LEU A 128 -4.01 -4.22 -6.08
C LEU A 128 -4.55 -4.82 -4.77
N TYR A 129 -5.85 -4.66 -4.49
CA TYR A 129 -6.46 -5.19 -3.26
C TYR A 129 -6.33 -6.72 -3.16
N ASP A 130 -6.64 -7.43 -4.24
CA ASP A 130 -6.54 -8.89 -4.29
C ASP A 130 -5.10 -9.33 -4.01
N ARG A 131 -4.12 -8.62 -4.58
CA ARG A 131 -2.69 -8.91 -4.38
C ARG A 131 -2.27 -8.78 -2.93
N LEU A 132 -2.65 -7.69 -2.27
CA LEU A 132 -2.30 -7.42 -0.88
C LEU A 132 -3.00 -8.39 0.08
N CYS A 133 -4.23 -8.83 -0.22
CA CYS A 133 -4.93 -9.82 0.61
C CYS A 133 -4.25 -11.19 0.60
N VAL A 134 -3.74 -11.61 -0.57
CA VAL A 134 -2.99 -12.88 -0.69
C VAL A 134 -1.69 -12.81 0.13
N SER A 135 -0.98 -11.68 0.09
CA SER A 135 0.26 -11.49 0.85
C SER A 135 0.06 -11.50 2.37
N ASP A 136 -1.12 -11.08 2.86
CA ASP A 136 -1.45 -11.04 4.29
C ASP A 136 -1.96 -12.39 4.86
N GLY A 137 -2.05 -13.45 4.03
CA GLY A 137 -2.58 -14.74 4.44
C GLY A 137 -4.05 -14.68 4.88
N ARG A 138 -4.78 -13.63 4.48
CA ARG A 138 -6.21 -13.48 4.75
C ARG A 138 -6.98 -13.95 3.53
N ASP A 139 -7.56 -15.15 3.65
CA ASP A 139 -8.60 -15.61 2.74
C ASP A 139 -9.65 -14.50 2.57
N GLN A 140 -9.99 -14.22 1.31
CA GLN A 140 -10.76 -13.05 0.90
C GLN A 140 -12.06 -12.92 1.68
N GLN A 141 -12.20 -11.85 2.47
CA GLN A 141 -13.52 -11.35 2.82
C GLN A 141 -13.82 -10.18 1.89
N PRO A 142 -14.68 -10.35 0.86
CA PRO A 142 -15.11 -9.23 0.05
C PRO A 142 -15.75 -8.19 0.97
N ALA A 143 -15.54 -6.90 0.66
CA ALA A 143 -16.22 -5.80 1.30
C ALA A 143 -17.72 -5.81 0.92
N THR A 144 -18.48 -6.77 1.47
CA THR A 144 -19.94 -6.75 1.49
C THR A 144 -20.38 -6.42 2.92
N GLY A 145 -21.42 -5.59 3.00
CA GLY A 145 -21.77 -4.80 4.17
C GLY A 145 -21.83 -5.54 5.50
N LEU A 146 -21.43 -4.81 6.55
CA LEU A 146 -21.75 -5.11 7.94
C LEU A 146 -23.24 -5.40 8.07
N ASN A 147 -23.58 -6.68 8.27
CA ASN A 147 -24.86 -7.06 8.86
C ASN A 147 -24.65 -8.17 9.88
N SER A 148 -25.32 -7.96 11.01
CA SER A 148 -25.19 -8.60 12.31
C SER A 148 -25.24 -10.14 12.32
N GLY A 149 -24.45 -10.72 13.24
CA GLY A 149 -24.76 -12.00 13.88
C GLY A 149 -24.05 -13.21 13.29
N GLY A 150 -22.77 -13.40 13.62
CA GLY A 150 -22.02 -14.61 13.30
C GLY A 150 -21.08 -14.99 14.44
N SER A 151 -21.49 -15.98 15.22
CA SER A 151 -20.80 -16.49 16.41
C SER A 151 -19.42 -17.07 16.05
N ILE A 152 -18.37 -16.62 16.71
CA ILE A 152 -17.02 -17.19 16.60
C ILE A 152 -17.02 -18.56 17.30
N SER A 153 -16.77 -19.62 16.54
CA SER A 153 -16.50 -20.96 17.08
C SER A 153 -15.01 -21.07 17.39
N ILE A 154 -14.62 -20.93 18.66
CA ILE A 154 -13.27 -21.26 19.11
C ILE A 154 -13.28 -22.71 19.60
N GLY A 155 -12.64 -23.59 18.85
CA GLY A 155 -12.33 -24.95 19.30
C GLY A 155 -11.20 -24.93 20.33
N SER A 156 -11.49 -25.36 21.55
CA SER A 156 -10.50 -26.04 22.41
C SER A 156 -11.23 -26.85 23.49
N ASN A 157 -11.03 -28.17 23.46
CA ASN A 157 -11.34 -29.09 24.55
C ASN A 157 -10.42 -28.80 25.74
N PHE A 158 -10.97 -28.63 26.95
CA PHE A 158 -10.59 -29.34 28.20
C PHE A 158 -11.50 -28.88 29.37
N ASN A 159 -11.50 -29.67 30.44
CA ASN A 159 -12.66 -30.09 31.23
C ASN A 159 -12.93 -29.31 32.55
N SER A 160 -14.21 -29.33 32.97
CA SER A 160 -14.78 -29.28 34.33
C SER A 160 -14.87 -27.96 35.11
N GLY A 161 -16.08 -27.73 35.65
CA GLY A 161 -16.31 -26.94 36.88
C GLY A 161 -17.27 -25.77 36.71
N GLY A 162 -18.55 -25.99 37.02
CA GLY A 162 -19.62 -24.99 36.84
C GLY A 162 -19.58 -23.81 37.80
N SER A 163 -20.30 -22.75 37.42
CA SER A 163 -21.27 -22.02 38.26
C SER A 163 -21.98 -20.95 37.43
N SER A 164 -23.27 -20.84 37.70
CA SER A 164 -24.26 -19.94 37.08
C SER A 164 -24.11 -18.49 37.56
N LEU A 165 -24.91 -17.60 36.94
CA LEU A 165 -25.27 -16.22 37.32
C LEU A 165 -24.30 -15.15 36.75
N THR A 166 -24.71 -14.04 36.13
CA THR A 166 -26.02 -13.37 36.00
C THR A 166 -25.94 -12.35 34.86
N SER A 167 -27.08 -12.12 34.21
CA SER A 167 -27.35 -11.00 33.33
C SER A 167 -27.38 -9.68 34.08
N GLU A 168 -26.72 -8.63 33.56
CA GLU A 168 -27.21 -7.26 33.70
C GLU A 168 -27.02 -6.49 32.39
N THR A 169 -28.14 -5.96 31.93
CA THR A 169 -28.27 -4.94 30.90
C THR A 169 -28.12 -3.59 31.57
N SER A 170 -27.46 -2.63 30.92
CA SER A 170 -27.71 -1.21 31.15
C SER A 170 -27.33 -0.39 29.92
N ASN A 171 -28.35 0.33 29.45
CA ASN A 171 -28.42 1.21 28.31
C ASN A 171 -28.01 2.65 28.72
N SER A 172 -27.98 3.54 27.72
CA SER A 172 -27.81 5.02 27.73
C SER A 172 -26.39 5.42 27.32
N GLY A 173 -26.14 6.13 26.22
CA GLY A 173 -26.96 7.11 25.51
C GLY A 173 -26.22 8.44 25.57
N SER A 174 -25.77 8.96 24.43
CA SER A 174 -25.74 10.39 24.12
C SER A 174 -25.10 10.62 22.75
N VAL A 175 -25.90 11.19 21.87
CA VAL A 175 -25.51 11.77 20.58
C VAL A 175 -24.61 12.98 20.85
N TYR A 176 -23.49 13.07 20.13
CA TYR A 176 -22.73 14.30 19.97
C TYR A 176 -22.17 14.36 18.55
N SER A 177 -22.61 15.36 17.77
CA SER A 177 -21.96 15.76 16.53
C SER A 177 -21.25 17.09 16.76
N PRO A 178 -20.02 17.22 16.24
CA PRO A 178 -19.57 18.50 15.73
C PRO A 178 -19.11 18.36 14.27
N SER A 179 -19.70 19.21 13.44
CA SER A 179 -19.19 19.64 12.14
C SER A 179 -17.84 20.36 12.28
N GLY A 180 -16.95 20.21 11.31
CA GLY A 180 -15.91 21.21 11.05
C GLY A 180 -14.51 20.65 10.80
N ASN A 181 -14.21 20.49 9.52
CA ASN A 181 -12.93 20.67 8.83
C ASN A 181 -11.60 20.14 9.40
N LYS A 182 -10.92 19.45 8.47
CA LYS A 182 -9.52 18.97 8.44
C LYS A 182 -9.23 17.80 9.36
N SER A 183 -8.97 16.65 8.76
CA SER A 183 -8.16 15.63 9.41
C SER A 183 -7.04 15.16 8.49
N ASP A 184 -5.86 15.23 9.08
CA ASP A 184 -4.56 14.85 8.60
C ASP A 184 -4.45 13.39 8.15
N LYS A 185 -3.53 13.19 7.20
CA LYS A 185 -2.58 12.07 7.05
C LYS A 185 -2.96 10.73 7.71
N LYS A 186 -3.10 9.70 6.88
CA LYS A 186 -2.39 8.41 7.06
C LYS A 186 -2.59 7.50 5.84
N GLN A 187 -1.56 7.40 5.01
CA GLN A 187 -1.27 6.15 4.32
C GLN A 187 0.24 5.99 4.20
N LEU A 188 0.78 5.23 5.16
CA LEU A 188 1.98 4.43 5.01
C LEU A 188 1.71 3.19 5.87
N ARG A 189 1.63 2.03 5.22
CA ARG A 189 1.81 0.74 5.86
C ARG A 189 2.63 -0.10 4.89
N GLY A 190 3.86 -0.40 5.31
CA GLY A 190 4.64 -1.51 4.77
C GLY A 190 4.45 -2.74 5.61
#